data_AF-A0A927YKD7-F1
#
_entry.id   AF-A0A927YKD7-F1
#
_cell.length_a   1.000
_cell.length_b   1.000
_cell.length_c   1.000
_cell.angle_alpha   90.00
_cell.angle_beta   90.00
_cell.angle_gamma   90.00
#
_symmetry.space_group_name_H-M   'P 1'
#
loop_
_entity.id
_entity.type
_entity.pdbx_description
1 polymer ?
#
loop_
_entity_poly.entity_id
_entity_poly.type
_entity_poly.pdbx_seq_one_letter_code
_entity_poly.pdbx_strand_id
1 'polypeptide(L)'
;MFEYDEECLDVFLEQQEQLLGRKEFTTREDADVFLSDCMACVCKDLDEVREYLEEAGMDAYGMSDEELLSQSELFALSKGRFLVVEG
;
A
#
# COMPACT_ATOMS: atom_id res chain seq x y z
N MET A 1 -6.52 11.35 -15.57
CA MET A 1 -6.20 11.91 -14.25
C MET A 1 -6.10 10.70 -13.35
N PHE A 2 -4.96 10.53 -12.68
CA PHE A 2 -4.75 9.39 -11.80
C PHE A 2 -5.58 9.54 -10.52
N GLU A 3 -6.03 8.43 -9.98
CA GLU A 3 -6.70 8.36 -8.68
C GLU A 3 -5.68 8.52 -7.54
N TYR A 4 -4.50 7.94 -7.73
CA TYR A 4 -3.39 8.05 -6.77
C TYR A 4 -2.40 9.15 -7.16
N ASP A 5 -1.72 9.71 -6.15
CA ASP A 5 -0.69 10.71 -6.38
C ASP A 5 0.57 10.08 -7.02
N GLU A 6 1.41 10.90 -7.66
CA GLU A 6 2.59 10.42 -8.38
C GLU A 6 3.54 9.62 -7.49
N GLU A 7 3.62 9.96 -6.20
CA GLU A 7 4.48 9.26 -5.24
C GLU A 7 3.96 7.84 -4.98
N CYS A 8 2.65 7.66 -4.75
CA CYS A 8 2.05 6.34 -4.59
C CYS A 8 2.35 5.44 -5.78
N LEU A 9 2.19 5.96 -6.99
CA LEU A 9 2.42 5.22 -8.24
C LEU A 9 3.89 4.86 -8.42
N ASP A 10 4.80 5.80 -8.16
CA ASP A 10 6.24 5.56 -8.28
C ASP A 10 6.73 4.54 -7.24
N VAL A 11 6.32 4.70 -5.99
CA VAL A 11 6.67 3.78 -4.91
C VAL A 11 6.17 2.37 -5.21
N PHE A 12 4.92 2.23 -5.64
CA PHE A 12 4.38 0.94 -6.04
C PHE A 12 5.18 0.34 -7.21
N LEU A 13 5.46 1.11 -8.26
CA LEU A 13 6.22 0.60 -9.41
C LEU A 13 7.63 0.12 -9.05
N GLU A 14 8.28 0.76 -8.08
CA GLU A 14 9.60 0.40 -7.58
C GLU A 14 9.56 -0.83 -6.67
N GLN A 15 8.52 -0.97 -5.85
CA GLN A 15 8.47 -1.96 -4.76
C GLN A 15 7.44 -3.08 -5.00
N GLN A 16 6.69 -3.08 -6.10
CA GLN A 16 5.65 -4.08 -6.41
C GLN A 16 6.12 -5.53 -6.30
N GLU A 17 7.43 -5.81 -6.43
CA GLU A 17 7.99 -7.14 -6.26
C GLU A 17 7.79 -7.69 -4.85
N GLN A 18 7.64 -6.83 -3.83
CA GLN A 18 7.36 -7.24 -2.46
C GLN A 18 5.97 -7.89 -2.32
N LEU A 19 5.01 -7.42 -3.13
CA LEU A 19 3.62 -7.90 -3.15
C LEU A 19 3.43 -9.00 -4.20
N LEU A 20 3.92 -8.78 -5.41
CA LEU A 20 3.66 -9.64 -6.58
C LEU A 20 4.73 -10.72 -6.78
N GLY A 21 5.88 -10.64 -6.09
CA GLY A 21 7.03 -11.51 -6.27
C GLY A 21 7.79 -11.32 -7.60
N ARG A 22 7.32 -10.40 -8.45
CA ARG A 22 7.92 -10.06 -9.75
C ARG A 22 7.46 -8.68 -10.21
N LYS A 23 8.23 -8.06 -11.11
CA LYS A 23 7.86 -6.80 -11.74
C LYS A 23 6.87 -7.03 -12.89
N GLU A 24 5.62 -6.67 -12.67
CA GLU A 24 4.53 -6.79 -13.65
C GLU A 24 4.25 -5.47 -14.37
N PHE A 25 4.32 -4.35 -13.64
CA PHE A 25 3.91 -3.04 -14.10
C PHE A 25 5.11 -2.15 -14.40
N THR A 26 5.01 -1.34 -15.45
CA THR A 26 6.10 -0.44 -15.89
C THR A 26 5.66 0.99 -16.12
N THR A 27 4.35 1.26 -16.11
CA THR A 27 3.81 2.59 -16.32
C THR A 27 2.93 3.00 -15.14
N ARG A 28 2.87 4.31 -14.88
CA ARG A 28 1.99 4.88 -13.84
C ARG A 28 0.51 4.64 -14.15
N GLU A 29 0.15 4.58 -15.42
CA GLU A 29 -1.21 4.24 -15.86
C GLU A 29 -1.60 2.83 -15.45
N ASP A 30 -0.72 1.83 -15.67
CA ASP A 30 -1.00 0.46 -15.25
C ASP A 30 -1.06 0.33 -13.73
N ALA A 31 -0.16 1.02 -13.02
CA ALA A 31 -0.15 1.06 -11.55
C ALA A 31 -1.44 1.68 -11.00
N ASP A 32 -1.90 2.80 -11.56
CA ASP A 32 -3.12 3.49 -11.11
C ASP A 32 -4.36 2.60 -11.29
N VAL A 33 -4.47 1.91 -12.43
CA VAL A 33 -5.56 0.96 -12.69
C VAL A 33 -5.50 -0.21 -11.71
N PHE A 34 -4.31 -0.79 -11.50
CA PHE A 34 -4.16 -1.91 -10.57
C PHE A 34 -4.52 -1.53 -9.13
N LEU A 35 -4.00 -0.40 -8.65
CA LEU A 35 -4.28 0.09 -7.30
C LEU A 35 -5.77 0.44 -7.13
N SER A 36 -6.43 0.99 -8.16
CA SER A 36 -7.87 1.26 -8.15
C SER A 36 -8.68 -0.04 -8.10
N ASP A 37 -8.32 -1.04 -8.91
CA ASP A 37 -8.95 -2.37 -8.91
C ASP A 37 -8.76 -3.13 -7.58
N CYS A 38 -7.59 -2.99 -6.96
CA CYS A 38 -7.27 -3.53 -5.63
C CYS A 38 -7.84 -2.70 -4.47
N MET A 39 -8.58 -1.62 -4.74
CA MET A 39 -9.12 -0.70 -3.73
C MET A 39 -8.06 -0.22 -2.72
N ALA A 40 -6.85 0.07 -3.22
CA ALA A 40 -5.74 0.47 -2.37
C ALA A 40 -6.06 1.75 -1.57
N CYS A 41 -5.57 1.82 -0.35
CA CYS A 41 -5.86 2.92 0.56
C CYS A 41 -4.58 3.69 0.91
N VAL A 42 -4.65 5.02 0.92
CA VAL A 42 -3.54 5.88 1.36
C VAL A 42 -3.80 6.34 2.80
N CYS A 43 -3.07 5.75 3.74
CA CYS A 43 -3.11 6.07 5.16
C CYS A 43 -2.12 7.19 5.49
N LYS A 44 -2.46 8.08 6.42
CA LYS A 44 -1.62 9.21 6.83
C LYS A 44 -0.50 8.83 7.80
N ASP A 45 -0.69 7.74 8.54
CA ASP A 45 0.21 7.22 9.58
C ASP A 45 -0.13 5.75 9.91
N LEU A 46 0.62 5.14 10.84
CA LEU A 46 0.42 3.75 11.25
C LEU A 46 -0.87 3.52 12.04
N ASP A 47 -1.44 4.55 12.68
CA ASP A 47 -2.71 4.40 13.38
C ASP A 47 -3.84 4.23 12.35
N GLU A 48 -3.86 5.02 11.28
CA GLU A 48 -4.81 4.83 10.17
C GLU A 48 -4.64 3.46 9.47
N VAL A 49 -3.40 2.97 9.34
CA VAL A 49 -3.15 1.62 8.80
C VAL A 49 -3.82 0.56 9.69
N ARG A 50 -3.65 0.65 11.01
CA ARG A 50 -4.24 -0.31 11.95
C ARG A 50 -5.76 -0.28 11.87
N GLU A 51 -6.35 0.92 11.84
CA GLU A 51 -7.80 1.07 11.67
C GLU A 51 -8.27 0.44 10.36
N TYR A 52 -7.58 0.69 9.25
CA TYR A 52 -7.90 0.11 7.94
C TYR A 52 -7.87 -1.42 7.96
N LEU A 53 -6.80 -2.02 8.51
CA LEU A 53 -6.66 -3.47 8.58
C LEU A 53 -7.71 -4.13 9.49
N GLU A 54 -8.08 -3.48 10.59
CA GLU A 54 -9.15 -3.93 11.48
C GLU A 54 -10.52 -3.88 10.81
N GLU A 55 -10.80 -2.82 10.05
CA GLU A 55 -12.02 -2.72 9.24
C GLU A 55 -12.06 -3.81 8.15
N ALA A 56 -10.91 -4.18 7.60
CA ALA A 56 -10.74 -5.32 6.69
C ALA A 56 -10.81 -6.69 7.39
N GLY A 57 -10.89 -6.72 8.74
CA GLY A 57 -11.03 -7.94 9.55
C GLY A 57 -9.72 -8.63 9.91
N MET A 58 -8.57 -7.96 9.74
CA MET A 58 -7.28 -8.41 10.28
C MET A 58 -7.11 -7.90 11.72
N ASP A 59 -6.60 -8.75 12.63
CA ASP A 59 -6.23 -8.35 13.99
C ASP A 59 -4.88 -7.62 13.98
N ALA A 60 -4.93 -6.32 13.65
CA ALA A 60 -3.79 -5.41 13.59
C ALA A 60 -3.51 -4.70 14.93
N TYR A 61 -4.49 -4.61 15.85
CA TYR A 61 -4.24 -4.07 17.20
C TYR A 61 -3.28 -4.94 18.03
N GLY A 62 -3.23 -6.25 17.74
CA GLY A 62 -2.27 -7.16 18.35
C GLY A 62 -0.85 -7.06 17.79
N MET A 63 -0.67 -6.40 16.63
CA MET A 63 0.61 -6.35 15.92
C MET A 63 1.49 -5.17 16.38
N SER A 64 2.79 -5.40 16.42
CA SER A 64 3.79 -4.35 16.62
C SER A 64 3.97 -3.50 15.36
N ASP A 65 4.46 -2.27 15.50
CA ASP A 65 4.76 -1.41 14.34
C ASP A 65 5.72 -2.08 13.35
N GLU A 66 6.72 -2.82 13.86
CA GLU A 66 7.67 -3.56 13.03
C GLU A 66 6.99 -4.69 12.24
N GLU A 67 5.99 -5.36 12.82
CA GLU A 67 5.24 -6.43 12.16
C GLU A 67 4.34 -5.89 11.05
N LEU A 68 3.72 -4.72 11.28
CA LEU A 68 2.93 -4.00 10.27
C LEU A 68 3.80 -3.52 9.11
N LEU A 69 4.96 -2.92 9.42
CA LEU A 69 5.91 -2.43 8.42
C LEU A 69 6.57 -3.55 7.61
N SER A 70 6.51 -4.80 8.10
CA SER A 70 7.01 -5.97 7.39
C SER A 70 5.97 -6.61 6.44
N GLN A 71 4.73 -6.12 6.40
CA GLN A 71 3.70 -6.65 5.50
C GLN A 71 3.99 -6.28 4.04
N SER A 72 3.81 -7.23 3.14
CA SER A 72 4.01 -7.04 1.69
C SER A 72 2.99 -6.06 1.09
N GLU A 73 1.81 -5.98 1.70
CA GLU A 73 0.71 -5.10 1.35
C GLU A 73 0.98 -3.62 1.68
N LEU A 74 2.03 -3.33 2.47
CA LEU A 74 2.26 -2.01 3.02
C LEU A 74 3.49 -1.34 2.41
N PHE A 75 3.25 -0.18 1.79
CA PHE A 75 4.26 0.59 1.08
C PHE A 75 4.49 1.92 1.80
N ALA A 76 5.71 2.12 2.30
CA ALA A 76 6.07 3.36 2.97
C ALA A 76 6.21 4.51 1.96
N LEU A 77 5.52 5.63 2.25
CA LEU A 77 5.58 6.87 1.47
C LEU A 77 6.27 7.98 2.29
N SER A 78 6.57 9.11 1.65
CA SER A 78 7.10 10.27 2.34
C SER A 78 6.12 10.80 3.38
N LYS A 79 6.68 11.52 4.36
CA LYS A 79 5.95 12.17 5.46
C LYS A 79 5.25 11.18 6.41
N GLY A 80 5.65 9.91 6.40
CA GLY A 80 5.07 8.88 7.27
C GLY A 80 3.71 8.38 6.81
N ARG A 81 3.33 8.65 5.56
CA ARG A 81 2.14 8.06 4.92
C ARG A 81 2.43 6.63 4.48
N PHE A 82 1.37 5.87 4.24
CA PHE A 82 1.45 4.49 3.77
C PHE A 82 0.42 4.24 2.69
N LEU A 83 0.82 3.50 1.65
CA LEU A 83 -0.11 2.91 0.69
C LEU A 83 -0.33 1.46 1.11
N VAL A 84 -1.58 1.08 1.34
CA VAL A 84 -2.00 -0.28 1.68
C VAL A 84 -2.69 -0.88 0.47
N VAL A 85 -2.20 -2.02 -0.01
CA VAL A 85 -2.72 -2.71 -1.21
C VAL A 85 -3.11 -4.12 -0.82
N GLU A 86 -4.41 -4.42 -0.85
CA GLU A 86 -4.89 -5.78 -0.60
C GLU A 86 -4.50 -6.71 -1.76
N GLY A 87 -3.84 -7.83 -1.41
CA GLY A 87 -3.35 -8.86 -2.33
C GLY A 87 -4.34 -9.97 -2.62
#